data_AF-A0A6B3EUE1-F1
#
_entry.id   AF-A0A6B3EUE1-F1
#
_cell.length_a   1.000
_cell.length_b   1.000
_cell.length_c   1.000
_cell.angle_alpha   90.00
_cell.angle_beta   90.00
_cell.angle_gamma   90.00
#
_symmetry.space_group_name_H-M   'P 1'
#
loop_
_entity.id
_entity.type
_entity.pdbx_description
1 polymer ?
#
loop_
_entity_poly.entity_id
_entity_poly.type
_entity_poly.pdbx_seq_one_letter_code
_entity_poly.pdbx_strand_id
1 'polypeptide(L)' 'AGPDGAAFFFNEILRPAFPDLVVSLHDQIAEGDKVLTRKSYRATHRGDFLGVPATGRTVEFAVMDIIRLRDGRYVEHWA' A
#
# COMPACT_ATOMS: atom_id res chain seq x y z
N ALA A 1 -7.83 -8.22 6.90
CA ALA A 1 -9.03 -7.34 6.90
C ALA A 1 -9.83 -7.62 5.64
N GLY A 2 -11.16 -7.46 5.68
CA GLY A 2 -11.98 -7.47 4.45
C GLY A 2 -11.85 -6.16 3.65
N PRO A 3 -12.60 -6.01 2.54
CA PRO A 3 -12.54 -4.84 1.67
C PRO A 3 -12.72 -3.50 2.41
N ASP A 4 -13.69 -3.42 3.33
CA ASP A 4 -13.97 -2.20 4.09
C ASP A 4 -12.81 -1.81 5.01
N GLY A 5 -12.16 -2.79 5.64
CA GLY A 5 -11.00 -2.54 6.49
C GLY A 5 -9.78 -2.08 5.69
N ALA A 6 -9.60 -2.61 4.47
CA ALA A 6 -8.58 -2.12 3.54
C ALA A 6 -8.88 -0.67 3.12
N ALA A 7 -10.11 -0.38 2.69
CA ALA A 7 -10.53 0.96 2.29
C ALA A 7 -10.36 1.98 3.44
N PHE A 8 -10.78 1.62 4.65
CA PHE A 8 -10.58 2.44 5.85
C PHE A 8 -9.10 2.72 6.10
N PHE A 9 -8.24 1.69 6.08
CA PHE A 9 -6.81 1.88 6.27
C PHE A 9 -6.21 2.84 5.23
N PHE A 10 -6.56 2.69 3.95
CA PHE A 10 -6.05 3.57 2.89
C PHE A 10 -6.56 5.01 3.04
N ASN A 11 -7.85 5.19 3.27
CA ASN A 11 -8.48 6.51 3.22
C ASN A 11 -8.31 7.30 4.51
N GLU A 12 -8.41 6.64 5.66
CA GLU A 12 -8.46 7.31 6.96
C GLU A 12 -7.11 7.30 7.69
N ILE A 13 -6.19 6.40 7.34
CA ILE A 13 -4.88 6.27 8.02
C ILE A 13 -3.73 6.62 7.06
N LEU A 14 -3.59 5.89 5.95
CA LEU A 14 -2.40 6.02 5.09
C LEU A 14 -2.36 7.35 4.34
N ARG A 15 -3.44 7.72 3.63
CA ARG A 15 -3.50 8.96 2.84
C ARG A 15 -3.36 10.23 3.69
N PRO A 16 -3.99 10.36 4.87
CA PRO A 16 -3.80 11.52 5.72
C PRO A 16 -2.37 11.62 6.28
N ALA A 17 -1.76 10.49 6.65
CA ALA A 17 -0.37 10.44 7.12
C ALA A 17 0.65 10.82 6.03
N PHE A 18 0.40 10.38 4.80
CA PHE A 18 1.30 10.47 3.65
C PHE A 18 0.57 10.97 2.40
N PRO A 19 0.14 12.25 2.36
CA PRO A 19 -0.66 12.78 1.26
C PRO A 19 0.11 12.91 -0.06
N ASP A 20 1.44 12.88 0.00
CA ASP A 20 2.36 12.91 -1.14
C ASP A 20 2.97 11.53 -1.47
N LEU A 21 2.30 10.44 -1.05
CA LEU A 21 2.75 9.07 -1.29
C LEU A 21 2.80 8.75 -2.79
N VAL A 22 3.99 8.37 -3.25
CA VAL A 22 4.23 7.82 -4.59
C VAL A 22 4.61 6.35 -4.47
N VAL A 23 4.01 5.53 -5.33
CA VAL A 23 4.32 4.11 -5.44
C VAL A 23 5.01 3.87 -6.78
N SER A 24 6.24 3.34 -6.74
CA SER A 24 6.98 2.95 -7.93
C SER A 24 6.93 1.43 -8.07
N LEU A 25 6.37 0.94 -9.18
CA LEU A 25 6.37 -0.49 -9.51
C LEU A 25 7.69 -0.85 -10.17
N HIS A 26 8.36 -1.87 -9.64
CA HIS A 26 9.65 -2.32 -10.16
C HIS A 26 9.50 -3.59 -10.99
N ASP A 27 8.75 -4.57 -10.49
CA ASP A 27 8.47 -5.83 -11.18
C ASP A 27 7.05 -6.29 -10.91
N GLN A 28 6.47 -6.97 -11.89
CA GLN A 28 5.23 -7.73 -11.72
C GLN A 28 5.36 -9.10 -12.38
N ILE A 29 5.03 -10.16 -11.63
CA ILE A 29 5.06 -11.55 -12.11
C ILE A 29 3.67 -12.13 -11.89
N ALA A 30 3.05 -12.60 -12.97
CA ALA A 30 1.71 -13.20 -12.92
C ALA A 30 1.79 -14.72 -13.10
N GLU A 31 1.08 -15.46 -12.25
CA GLU A 31 0.90 -16.91 -12.36
C GLU A 31 -0.55 -17.28 -12.00
N GLY A 32 -1.28 -17.83 -12.97
CA GLY A 32 -2.70 -18.14 -12.81
C GLY A 32 -3.52 -16.90 -12.45
N ASP A 33 -4.14 -16.94 -11.27
CA ASP A 33 -4.96 -15.85 -10.74
C ASP A 33 -4.23 -14.94 -9.75
N LYS A 34 -2.89 -15.03 -9.68
CA LYS A 34 -2.06 -14.26 -8.74
C LYS A 34 -1.06 -13.36 -9.46
N VAL A 35 -0.79 -12.20 -8.88
CA VAL A 35 0.25 -11.27 -9.32
C VAL A 35 1.12 -10.91 -8.13
N LEU A 36 2.40 -11.25 -8.20
CA LEU A 36 3.43 -10.71 -7.31
C LEU A 36 3.86 -9.35 -7.84
N THR A 37 3.92 -8.34 -6.97
CA THR A 37 4.40 -7.00 -7.31
C THR A 37 5.54 -6.60 -6.38
N ARG A 38 6.72 -6.29 -6.94
CA ARG A 38 7.80 -5.61 -6.21
C ARG A 38 7.67 -4.11 -6.43
N LYS A 39 7.61 -3.33 -5.35
CA LYS A 39 7.43 -1.87 -5.42
C LYS A 39 8.15 -1.14 -4.29
N SER A 40 8.35 0.16 -4.48
CA SER A 40 8.77 1.06 -3.39
C SER A 40 7.76 2.18 -3.19
N TYR A 41 7.68 2.61 -1.94
CA TYR A 41 6.87 3.73 -1.49
C TYR A 41 7.79 4.86 -1.08
N ARG A 42 7.44 6.09 -1.45
CA ARG A 42 8.14 7.30 -1.00
C ARG A 42 7.12 8.38 -0.65
N ALA A 43 7.27 8.99 0.52
CA ALA A 43 6.38 10.06 0.99
C ALA A 43 7.06 10.93 2.05
N THR A 44 6.41 12.04 2.41
CA THR A 44 6.74 12.83 3.60
C THR A 44 5.73 12.51 4.70
N HIS A 45 6.20 12.23 5.92
CA HIS A 45 5.31 11.98 7.07
C HIS A 45 4.69 13.29 7.58
N ARG A 46 3.45 13.59 7.12
CA ARG A 46 2.76 14.87 7.34
C ARG A 46 1.53 14.80 8.24
N GLY A 47 0.97 13.62 8.47
CA GLY A 47 -0.12 13.39 9.43
C GLY A 47 0.31 12.46 10.57
N ASP A 48 -0.60 12.16 11.48
CA ASP A 48 -0.39 11.06 12.43
C ASP A 48 -0.41 9.72 11.69
N PHE A 49 0.54 8.84 11.99
CA PHE A 49 0.55 7.48 11.49
C PHE A 49 0.63 6.48 12.63
N LEU A 50 -0.48 5.81 12.91
CA LEU A 50 -0.58 4.77 13.94
C LEU A 50 -0.08 5.25 15.32
N GLY A 51 -0.39 6.49 15.69
CA GLY A 51 -0.01 7.10 16.97
C GLY A 51 1.39 7.73 16.98
N VAL A 52 2.08 7.76 15.84
CA VAL A 52 3.32 8.54 15.67
C VAL A 52 2.95 9.87 15.02
N PRO A 53 3.13 11.02 15.72
CA PRO A 53 2.86 12.32 15.14
C PRO A 53 3.73 12.61 13.91
N ALA A 54 3.23 13.50 13.05
CA ALA A 54 3.92 13.94 11.85
C ALA A 54 5.36 14.38 12.15
N THR A 55 6.33 13.70 11.54
CA THR A 55 7.75 14.00 11.79
C THR A 55 8.37 14.93 10.77
N GLY A 56 7.70 15.20 9.64
CA GLY A 56 8.21 16.00 8.53
C GLY A 56 9.34 15.34 7.73
N ARG A 57 9.79 14.13 8.11
CA ARG A 57 10.84 13.39 7.40
C ARG A 57 10.28 12.66 6.19
N THR A 58 11.13 12.51 5.18
CA THR A 58 10.87 11.59 4.07
C THR A 58 11.00 10.15 4.55
N VAL A 59 10.03 9.31 4.17
CA VAL A 59 10.03 7.87 4.38
C VAL A 59 10.14 7.20 3.03
N GLU A 60 10.98 6.17 2.94
CA GLU A 60 11.10 5.32 1.76
C GLU A 60 11.22 3.86 2.21
N PHE A 61 10.41 2.98 1.61
CA PHE A 61 10.43 1.55 1.94
C PHE A 61 10.03 0.69 0.74
N ALA A 62 10.57 -0.52 0.69
CA ALA A 62 10.24 -1.52 -0.31
C ALA A 62 9.15 -2.47 0.21
N VAL A 63 8.27 -2.90 -0.69
CA VAL A 63 7.23 -3.90 -0.43
C VAL A 63 7.22 -4.90 -1.58
N MET A 64 7.03 -6.17 -1.23
CA MET A 64 6.56 -7.18 -2.17
C MET A 64 5.21 -7.67 -1.68
N ASP A 65 4.22 -7.66 -2.55
CA ASP A 65 2.92 -8.25 -2.25
C ASP A 65 2.48 -9.20 -3.35
N ILE A 66 1.56 -10.08 -2.99
CA ILE A 66 0.84 -10.95 -3.90
C ILE A 66 -0.63 -10.58 -3.81
N ILE A 67 -1.25 -10.32 -4.95
CA ILE A 67 -2.68 -10.10 -5.06
C ILE A 67 -3.28 -11.27 -5.84
N ARG A 68 -4.36 -11.84 -5.32
CA ARG A 68 -5.22 -12.75 -6.09
C ARG A 68 -6.38 -11.98 -6.71
N LEU A 69 -6.59 -12.19 -8.00
CA LEU A 69 -7.64 -11.55 -8.79
C LEU A 69 -8.71 -12.56 -9.18
N ARG A 70 -9.97 -12.15 -9.13
CA ARG A 70 -11.10 -12.89 -9.73
C ARG A 70 -12.11 -11.89 -10.28
N ASP A 71 -12.53 -12.08 -11.53
CA ASP A 71 -13.50 -11.20 -12.21
C ASP A 71 -13.12 -9.72 -12.16
N GLY A 72 -11.82 -9.43 -12.33
CA GLY A 72 -11.26 -8.07 -12.27
C GLY A 72 -11.21 -7.44 -10.86
N ARG A 73 -11.49 -8.21 -9.81
CA ARG A 73 -11.50 -7.75 -8.41
C ARG A 73 -10.39 -8.40 -7.59
N TYR A 74 -9.90 -7.66 -6.61
CA TYR A 74 -8.96 -8.17 -5.61
C TYR A 74 -9.75 -9.03 -4.63
N VAL A 75 -9.39 -10.31 -4.52
CA VAL A 75 -10.08 -11.26 -3.62
C VAL A 75 -9.20 -11.72 -2.47
N GLU A 76 -7.88 -11.71 -2.62
CA GLU A 76 -6.92 -11.99 -1.56
C GLU A 76 -5.67 -11.09 -1.75
N HIS A 77 -4.99 -10.76 -0.65
CA HIS A 77 -3.79 -9.93 -0.62
C HIS A 77 -2.86 -10.40 0.49
N TRP A 78 -1.57 -10.56 0.17
CA TRP A 78 -0.51 -10.94 1.09
C TRP A 78 0.67 -9.98 0.90
N ALA A 79 1.22 -9.44 1.97
CA ALA A 79 2.33 -8.49 1.97
C ALA A 79 3.18 -8.63 3.24
#